data_AF-A0A8X6RQ51-F1
#
_entry.id   AF-A0A8X6RQ51-F1
#
_cell.length_a   1.000
_cell.length_b   1.000
_cell.length_c   1.000
_cell.angle_alpha   90.00
_cell.angle_beta   90.00
_cell.angle_gamma   90.00
#
_symmetry.space_group_name_H-M   'P 1'
#
loop_
_entity.id
_entity.type
_entity.pdbx_description
1 polymer ?
#
loop_
_entity_poly.entity_id
_entity_poly.type
_entity_poly.pdbx_seq_one_letter_code
_entity_poly.pdbx_strand_id
1 'polypeptide(L)'
;MLVASLFVKEIDIFQLWRFNSLGIQDSSEQKTKEQLHKASMQHVLRTVKVDEEERFLISLPWLDNHLPLPDNFNLAFKWLQVTTHKLKKENLFKEYGDVFKEWKREGIIEEVPKEELKSVSHYLPHRHVVKLNSTTKIRPVFNASSKQRGAVSLNDCLEKGLYLIELILSMLARFRLHRFGVSADIRKAFLKISLYEQD
;
A
#
# COMPACT_ATOMS: atom_id res chain seq x y z
N MET A 1 18.20 -50.94 -16.65
CA MET A 1 17.71 -50.79 -15.26
C MET A 1 17.37 -49.31 -15.08
N LEU A 2 16.09 -48.96 -15.14
CA LEU A 2 15.61 -47.59 -15.02
C LEU A 2 15.74 -47.14 -13.56
N VAL A 3 16.62 -46.17 -13.29
CA VAL A 3 16.66 -45.49 -11.99
C VAL A 3 15.77 -44.27 -12.10
N ALA A 4 14.66 -44.31 -11.36
CA ALA A 4 13.65 -43.27 -11.32
C ALA A 4 14.27 -41.95 -10.83
N SER A 5 14.27 -40.95 -11.71
CA SER A 5 14.39 -39.54 -11.35
C SER A 5 13.18 -39.14 -10.51
N LEU A 6 13.28 -39.29 -9.19
CA LEU A 6 12.31 -38.71 -8.27
C LEU A 6 12.49 -37.19 -8.27
N PHE A 7 11.47 -36.51 -8.80
CA PHE A 7 11.15 -35.11 -8.60
C PHE A 7 11.74 -34.55 -7.29
N VAL A 8 12.87 -33.87 -7.39
CA VAL A 8 13.23 -32.84 -6.40
C VAL A 8 12.29 -31.67 -6.70
N LYS A 9 11.07 -31.74 -6.17
CA LYS A 9 10.37 -30.50 -5.83
C LYS A 9 11.31 -29.78 -4.88
N GLU A 10 11.77 -28.60 -5.24
CA GLU A 10 12.51 -27.72 -4.35
C GLU A 10 11.80 -27.70 -3.00
N ILE A 11 12.35 -28.41 -2.02
CA ILE A 11 11.85 -28.35 -0.66
C ILE A 11 12.29 -26.99 -0.16
N ASP A 12 11.37 -26.04 -0.26
CA ASP A 12 11.47 -24.76 0.41
C ASP A 12 11.75 -25.02 1.89
N ILE A 13 12.94 -24.64 2.37
CA ILE A 13 13.38 -24.88 3.76
C ILE A 13 12.36 -24.32 4.77
N PHE A 14 11.59 -23.30 4.36
CA PHE A 14 10.53 -22.72 5.16
C PHE A 14 9.34 -23.67 5.38
N GLN A 15 9.15 -24.69 4.52
CA GLN A 15 8.17 -25.76 4.73
C GLN A 15 8.43 -26.56 6.01
N LEU A 16 9.69 -26.72 6.43
CA LEU A 16 10.04 -27.44 7.66
C LEU A 16 9.58 -26.72 8.93
N TRP A 17 9.47 -25.39 8.86
CA TRP A 17 9.15 -24.51 9.99
C TRP A 17 7.73 -23.94 9.96
N ARG A 18 6.90 -24.36 9.00
CA ARG A 18 5.48 -23.98 8.97
C ARG A 18 4.72 -24.74 10.06
N PHE A 19 3.78 -24.11 10.76
CA PHE A 19 2.93 -24.82 11.75
C PHE A 19 2.26 -26.09 11.18
N ASN A 20 2.01 -26.11 9.88
CA ASN A 20 1.51 -27.27 9.14
C ASN A 20 2.44 -28.50 9.16
N SER A 21 3.77 -28.33 9.26
CA SER A 21 4.72 -29.45 9.41
C SER A 21 4.73 -30.02 10.84
N LEU A 22 4.18 -29.29 11.82
CA LEU A 22 3.97 -29.74 13.21
C LEU A 22 2.58 -30.35 13.44
N GLY A 23 1.75 -30.49 12.39
CA GLY A 23 0.40 -31.06 12.49
C GLY A 23 -0.66 -30.14 13.09
N ILE A 24 -0.35 -28.87 13.36
CA ILE A 24 -1.28 -27.88 13.89
C ILE A 24 -1.97 -27.19 12.70
N GLN A 25 -3.23 -27.53 12.46
CA GLN A 25 -4.03 -27.00 11.35
C GLN A 25 -5.13 -26.06 11.85
N ASP A 26 -4.94 -24.74 11.75
CA ASP A 26 -6.05 -23.78 11.65
C ASP A 26 -6.51 -23.71 10.18
N SER A 27 -7.04 -24.82 9.68
CA SER A 27 -7.16 -25.08 8.24
C SER A 27 -8.37 -24.42 7.57
N SER A 28 -9.38 -23.98 8.30
CA SER A 28 -10.58 -23.34 7.73
C SER A 28 -10.36 -21.85 7.44
N GLU A 29 -9.84 -21.09 8.41
CA GLU A 29 -9.64 -19.64 8.25
C GLU A 29 -8.46 -19.30 7.34
N GLN A 30 -7.36 -20.05 7.40
CA GLN A 30 -6.16 -19.77 6.60
C GLN A 30 -6.37 -20.06 5.11
N LYS A 31 -7.08 -21.15 4.76
CA LYS A 31 -7.42 -21.48 3.36
C LYS A 31 -8.33 -20.41 2.73
N THR A 32 -9.28 -19.89 3.51
CA THR A 32 -10.19 -18.83 3.06
C THR A 32 -9.45 -17.53 2.78
N LYS A 33 -8.52 -17.14 3.67
CA LYS A 33 -7.66 -15.96 3.47
C LYS A 33 -6.80 -16.10 2.21
N GLU A 34 -6.06 -17.20 2.05
CA GLU A 34 -5.23 -17.41 0.85
C GLU A 34 -6.04 -17.37 -0.46
N GLN A 35 -7.28 -17.86 -0.45
CA GLN A 35 -8.18 -17.80 -1.60
C GLN A 35 -8.61 -16.36 -1.92
N LEU A 36 -9.04 -15.59 -0.90
CA LEU A 36 -9.38 -14.17 -1.05
C LEU A 36 -8.21 -13.36 -1.59
N HIS A 37 -7.02 -13.61 -1.06
CA HIS A 37 -5.79 -12.96 -1.49
C HIS A 37 -5.46 -13.27 -2.96
N LYS A 38 -5.58 -14.53 -3.38
CA LYS A 38 -5.38 -14.94 -4.79
C LYS A 38 -6.41 -14.28 -5.71
N ALA A 39 -7.67 -14.20 -5.28
CA ALA A 39 -8.72 -13.53 -6.05
C ALA A 39 -8.42 -12.03 -6.20
N SER A 40 -8.03 -11.35 -5.13
CA SER A 40 -7.61 -9.93 -5.15
C SER A 40 -6.41 -9.70 -6.07
N MET A 41 -5.38 -10.56 -6.01
CA MET A 41 -4.24 -10.46 -6.94
C MET A 41 -4.66 -10.65 -8.39
N GLN A 42 -5.51 -11.63 -8.68
CA GLN A 42 -6.02 -11.84 -10.03
C GLN A 42 -6.86 -10.65 -10.52
N HIS A 43 -7.63 -10.04 -9.62
CA HIS A 43 -8.36 -8.82 -9.92
C HIS A 43 -7.40 -7.69 -10.30
N VAL A 44 -6.40 -7.38 -9.46
CA VAL A 44 -5.40 -6.34 -9.75
C VAL A 44 -4.66 -6.60 -11.06
N LEU A 45 -4.23 -7.84 -11.32
CA LEU A 45 -3.54 -8.20 -12.57
C LEU A 45 -4.44 -8.10 -13.81
N ARG A 46 -5.77 -8.20 -13.66
CA ARG A 46 -6.73 -8.01 -14.75
C ARG A 46 -7.09 -6.54 -14.96
N THR A 47 -7.12 -5.75 -13.89
CA THR A 47 -7.51 -4.33 -13.93
C THR A 47 -6.34 -3.39 -14.18
N VAL A 48 -5.10 -3.84 -13.98
CA VAL A 48 -3.92 -3.02 -14.24
C VAL A 48 -3.83 -2.64 -15.70
N LYS A 49 -3.73 -1.34 -15.95
CA LYS A 49 -3.44 -0.76 -17.26
C LYS A 49 -2.27 0.19 -17.13
N VAL A 50 -1.61 0.47 -18.25
CA VAL A 50 -0.63 1.56 -18.32
C VAL A 50 -1.34 2.73 -19.00
N ASP A 51 -1.36 3.89 -18.34
CA ASP A 51 -1.93 5.11 -18.91
C ASP A 51 -0.97 5.78 -19.90
N GLU A 52 -1.41 6.87 -20.53
CA GLU A 52 -0.61 7.63 -21.51
C GLU A 52 0.63 8.30 -20.88
N GLU A 53 0.67 8.41 -19.55
CA GLU A 53 1.78 8.98 -18.77
C GLU A 53 2.72 7.91 -18.20
N GLU A 54 2.63 6.67 -18.70
CA GLU A 54 3.41 5.50 -18.24
C GLU A 54 3.21 5.16 -16.75
N ARG A 55 2.05 5.49 -16.17
CA ARG A 55 1.68 5.09 -14.81
C ARG A 55 0.81 3.84 -14.84
N PHE A 56 0.91 3.06 -13.77
CA PHE A 56 0.06 1.89 -13.59
C PHE A 56 -1.29 2.32 -13.02
N LEU A 57 -2.35 2.26 -13.83
CA LEU A 57 -3.73 2.48 -13.41
C LEU A 57 -4.29 1.19 -12.78
N ILE A 58 -4.64 1.23 -11.50
CA ILE A 58 -5.15 0.09 -10.75
C ILE A 58 -6.46 0.43 -10.04
N SER A 59 -7.29 -0.59 -9.81
CA SER A 59 -8.46 -0.44 -8.93
C SER A 59 -8.08 -0.84 -7.51
N LEU A 60 -8.65 -0.15 -6.52
CA LEU A 60 -8.45 -0.51 -5.13
C LEU A 60 -8.98 -1.93 -4.87
N PRO A 61 -8.26 -2.77 -4.10
CA PRO A 61 -8.66 -4.15 -3.86
C PRO A 61 -9.77 -4.23 -2.81
N TRP A 62 -10.97 -3.76 -3.14
CA TRP A 62 -12.14 -3.80 -2.26
C TRP A 62 -12.53 -5.23 -1.89
N LEU A 63 -12.89 -5.45 -0.63
CA LEU A 63 -13.45 -6.72 -0.17
C LEU A 63 -14.91 -6.85 -0.58
N ASP A 64 -15.32 -7.95 -1.23
CA ASP A 64 -16.68 -8.14 -1.76
C ASP A 64 -17.82 -7.85 -0.75
N ASN A 65 -17.57 -8.09 0.55
CA ASN A 65 -18.53 -7.89 1.63
C ASN A 65 -18.12 -6.76 2.59
N HIS A 66 -17.36 -5.76 2.14
CA HIS A 66 -17.00 -4.63 3.00
C HIS A 66 -18.25 -3.85 3.42
N LEU A 67 -18.23 -3.33 4.65
CA LEU A 67 -19.25 -2.37 5.06
C LEU A 67 -19.07 -1.06 4.28
N PRO A 68 -20.15 -0.30 4.01
CA PRO A 68 -20.06 0.99 3.36
C PRO A 68 -19.08 1.91 4.12
N LEU A 69 -18.12 2.49 3.40
CA LEU A 69 -17.14 3.40 3.98
C LEU A 69 -17.83 4.74 4.28
N PRO A 70 -17.92 5.18 5.55
CA PRO A 70 -18.66 6.38 5.89
C PRO A 70 -17.84 7.65 5.67
N ASP A 71 -18.55 8.77 5.53
CA ASP A 71 -17.95 10.10 5.60
C ASP A 71 -17.30 10.33 6.97
N ASN A 72 -16.06 10.81 6.95
CA ASN A 72 -15.27 11.10 8.14
C ASN A 72 -14.76 12.55 8.19
N PHE A 73 -15.40 13.47 7.45
CA PHE A 73 -14.92 14.85 7.28
C PHE A 73 -14.60 15.54 8.60
N ASN A 74 -15.53 15.49 9.56
CA ASN A 74 -15.37 16.13 10.87
C ASN A 74 -14.14 15.61 11.64
N LEU A 75 -13.79 14.33 11.48
CA LEU A 75 -12.62 13.73 12.10
C LEU A 75 -11.35 14.22 11.39
N ALA A 76 -11.31 14.13 10.06
CA ALA A 76 -10.18 14.56 9.26
C ALA A 76 -9.89 16.07 9.41
N PHE A 77 -10.93 16.90 9.48
CA PHE A 77 -10.81 18.33 9.67
C PHE A 77 -10.19 18.70 11.04
N LYS A 78 -10.61 18.02 12.12
CA LYS A 78 -9.96 18.19 13.44
C LYS A 78 -8.47 17.85 13.38
N TRP A 79 -8.11 16.77 12.71
CA TRP A 79 -6.71 16.40 12.50
C TRP A 79 -5.95 17.43 11.67
N LEU A 80 -6.57 17.99 10.62
CA LEU A 80 -5.99 19.05 9.81
C LEU A 80 -5.66 20.29 10.66
N GLN A 81 -6.56 20.68 11.56
CA GLN A 81 -6.34 21.81 12.48
C GLN A 81 -5.15 21.55 13.42
N VAL A 82 -5.10 20.34 14.01
CA VAL A 82 -3.99 19.92 14.89
C VAL A 82 -2.66 19.91 14.14
N THR A 83 -2.62 19.29 12.95
CA THR A 83 -1.42 19.24 12.10
C THR A 83 -0.98 20.64 11.68
N THR A 84 -1.92 21.50 11.28
CA THR A 84 -1.64 22.90 10.92
C THR A 84 -1.03 23.68 12.08
N HIS A 85 -1.60 23.57 13.29
CA HIS A 85 -1.07 24.23 14.47
C HIS A 85 0.36 23.78 14.78
N LYS A 86 0.62 22.46 14.72
CA LYS A 86 1.94 21.89 14.96
C LYS A 86 2.97 22.35 13.92
N LEU A 87 2.60 22.35 12.64
CA LEU A 87 3.45 22.82 11.54
C LEU A 87 3.83 24.30 11.70
N LYS A 88 2.89 25.14 12.11
CA LYS A 88 3.17 26.57 12.38
C LYS A 88 4.12 26.73 13.57
N LYS A 89 3.89 25.98 14.66
CA LYS A 89 4.76 25.99 15.84
C LYS A 89 6.20 25.56 15.51
N GLU A 90 6.37 24.62 14.59
CA GLU A 90 7.67 24.11 14.16
C GLU A 90 8.28 24.87 12.97
N ASN A 91 7.62 25.93 12.47
CA ASN A 91 8.02 26.70 11.27
C ASN A 91 8.11 25.86 9.97
N LEU A 92 7.39 24.75 9.89
CA LEU A 92 7.41 23.82 8.74
C LEU A 92 6.21 23.99 7.79
N PHE A 93 5.29 24.91 8.08
CA PHE A 93 4.04 25.04 7.33
C PHE A 93 4.25 25.30 5.83
N LYS A 94 5.20 26.17 5.47
CA LYS A 94 5.52 26.49 4.07
C LYS A 94 6.14 25.28 3.36
N GLU A 95 7.20 24.71 3.94
CA GLU A 95 7.89 23.53 3.37
C GLU A 95 6.93 22.34 3.19
N TYR A 96 6.02 22.14 4.15
CA TYR A 96 5.00 21.10 4.04
C TYR A 96 4.01 21.36 2.91
N GLY A 97 3.53 22.60 2.77
CA GLY A 97 2.65 23.00 1.68
C GLY A 97 3.31 22.88 0.30
N ASP A 98 4.61 23.14 0.21
CA ASP A 98 5.36 23.01 -1.03
C ASP A 98 5.45 21.56 -1.53
N VAL A 99 5.40 20.56 -0.63
CA VAL A 99 5.28 19.14 -1.02
C VAL A 99 3.98 18.87 -1.79
N PHE A 100 2.84 19.37 -1.30
CA PHE A 100 1.56 19.18 -1.99
C PHE A 100 1.50 19.93 -3.31
N LYS A 101 2.13 21.12 -3.41
CA LYS A 101 2.27 21.83 -4.69
C LYS A 101 3.11 21.06 -5.70
N GLU A 102 4.20 20.44 -5.24
CA GLU A 102 5.02 19.55 -6.09
C GLU A 102 4.20 18.34 -6.57
N TRP A 103 3.44 17.70 -5.67
CA TRP A 103 2.59 16.57 -6.04
C TRP A 103 1.50 16.97 -7.04
N LYS A 104 0.86 18.12 -6.86
CA LYS A 104 -0.12 18.65 -7.83
C LYS A 104 0.51 18.90 -9.19
N ARG A 105 1.71 19.50 -9.22
CA ARG A 105 2.46 19.77 -10.47
C ARG A 105 2.90 18.47 -11.18
N GLU A 106 3.22 17.44 -10.42
CA GLU A 106 3.59 16.11 -10.94
C GLU A 106 2.37 15.25 -11.33
N GLY A 107 1.13 15.74 -11.14
CA GLY A 107 -0.09 14.99 -11.41
C GLY A 107 -0.33 13.83 -10.45
N ILE A 108 0.25 13.87 -9.25
CA ILE A 108 0.09 12.83 -8.21
C ILE A 108 -1.20 13.05 -7.41
N ILE A 109 -1.60 14.31 -7.25
CA ILE A 109 -2.86 14.70 -6.60
C ILE A 109 -3.55 15.76 -7.46
N GLU A 110 -4.86 15.86 -7.32
CA GLU A 110 -5.68 16.86 -7.99
C GLU A 110 -6.59 17.59 -7.02
N GLU A 111 -7.20 18.68 -7.50
CA GLU A 111 -8.25 19.36 -6.76
C GLU A 111 -9.58 18.72 -7.09
N VAL A 112 -10.28 18.26 -6.05
CA VAL A 112 -11.62 17.69 -6.20
C VAL A 112 -12.58 18.74 -6.77
N PRO A 113 -13.34 18.42 -7.85
CA PRO A 113 -14.36 19.30 -8.41
C PRO A 113 -15.41 19.71 -7.36
N LYS A 114 -15.94 20.93 -7.48
CA LYS A 114 -16.89 21.48 -6.47
C LYS A 114 -18.19 20.69 -6.41
N GLU A 115 -18.54 20.06 -7.52
CA GLU A 115 -19.73 19.24 -7.72
C GLU A 115 -19.64 17.96 -6.88
N GLU A 116 -18.44 17.38 -6.77
CA GLU A 116 -18.17 16.14 -6.03
C GLU A 116 -18.00 16.35 -4.53
N LEU A 117 -17.78 17.59 -4.07
CA LEU A 117 -17.71 17.90 -2.63
C LEU A 117 -19.00 17.58 -1.86
N LYS A 118 -20.12 17.37 -2.56
CA LYS A 118 -21.41 16.98 -1.97
C LYS A 118 -21.58 15.46 -1.87
N SER A 119 -20.73 14.69 -2.55
CA SER A 119 -20.74 13.24 -2.53
C SER A 119 -20.18 12.71 -1.21
N VAL A 120 -20.66 11.55 -0.78
CA VAL A 120 -20.10 10.85 0.40
C VAL A 120 -18.63 10.56 0.12
N SER A 121 -17.74 11.14 0.92
CA SER A 121 -16.30 11.09 0.69
C SER A 121 -15.55 10.60 1.93
N HIS A 122 -14.47 9.84 1.74
CA HIS A 122 -13.62 9.42 2.83
C HIS A 122 -12.28 10.16 2.78
N TYR A 123 -11.99 10.93 3.83
CA TYR A 123 -10.81 11.77 3.93
C TYR A 123 -9.71 11.05 4.68
N LEU A 124 -8.47 11.14 4.20
CA LEU A 124 -7.31 10.58 4.87
C LEU A 124 -6.62 11.65 5.73
N PRO A 125 -6.71 11.57 7.08
CA PRO A 125 -5.96 12.49 7.93
C PRO A 125 -4.47 12.31 7.69
N HIS A 126 -3.73 13.41 7.68
CA HIS A 126 -2.29 13.38 7.44
C HIS A 126 -1.51 14.16 8.50
N ARG A 127 -0.25 13.80 8.63
CA ARG A 127 0.72 14.48 9.49
C ARG A 127 2.07 14.59 8.80
N HIS A 128 2.90 15.52 9.23
CA HIS A 128 4.29 15.59 8.78
C HIS A 128 5.18 14.63 9.56
N VAL A 129 6.17 14.08 8.85
CA VAL A 129 7.33 13.40 9.44
C VAL A 129 8.58 14.05 8.89
N VAL A 130 9.46 14.49 9.79
CA VAL A 130 10.74 15.11 9.43
C VAL A 130 11.83 14.05 9.50
N LYS A 131 12.66 13.97 8.45
CA LYS A 131 13.88 13.16 8.44
C LYS A 131 15.08 14.07 8.23
N LEU A 132 15.85 14.28 9.29
CA LEU A 132 16.99 15.21 9.30
C LEU A 132 18.11 14.83 8.31
N ASN A 133 18.25 13.54 7.99
CA ASN A 133 19.31 13.01 7.11
C ASN A 133 18.77 12.50 5.76
N SER A 134 17.68 13.07 5.25
CA SER A 134 17.08 12.66 3.98
C SER A 134 17.05 13.80 2.98
N THR A 135 17.17 13.47 1.69
CA THR A 135 16.96 14.41 0.57
C THR A 135 15.56 15.03 0.61
N THR A 136 14.57 14.27 1.08
CA THR A 136 13.20 14.76 1.34
C THR A 136 13.05 15.03 2.84
N LYS A 137 13.34 16.27 3.25
CA LYS A 137 13.36 16.69 4.66
C LYS A 137 12.02 16.48 5.38
N ILE A 138 10.91 16.66 4.67
CA ILE A 138 9.55 16.54 5.21
C ILE A 138 8.67 15.69 4.29
N ARG A 139 7.91 14.77 4.87
CA ARG A 139 6.95 13.92 4.12
C ARG A 139 5.57 13.90 4.77
N PRO A 140 4.49 14.01 3.99
CA PRO A 140 3.14 13.68 4.44
C PRO A 140 3.03 12.18 4.72
N VAL A 141 2.38 11.83 5.83
CA VAL A 141 1.98 10.46 6.16
C VAL A 141 0.49 10.46 6.39
N PHE A 142 -0.24 9.70 5.56
CA PHE A 142 -1.68 9.53 5.64
C PHE A 142 -2.06 8.38 6.56
N ASN A 143 -3.18 8.53 7.24
CA ASN A 143 -3.71 7.53 8.17
C ASN A 143 -5.00 6.91 7.65
N ALA A 144 -4.86 5.86 6.82
CA ALA A 144 -5.98 5.10 6.27
C ALA A 144 -6.69 4.16 7.28
N SER A 145 -6.19 4.05 8.52
CA SER A 145 -6.90 3.35 9.59
C SER A 145 -7.74 4.28 10.47
N SER A 146 -7.79 5.58 10.15
CA SER A 146 -8.60 6.53 10.90
C SER A 146 -10.09 6.27 10.68
N LYS A 147 -10.83 6.08 11.77
CA LYS A 147 -12.26 5.83 11.76
C LYS A 147 -12.94 6.43 12.97
N GLN A 148 -14.23 6.75 12.82
CA GLN A 148 -15.09 7.08 13.94
C GLN A 148 -15.39 5.82 14.77
N ARG A 149 -15.80 6.01 16.03
CA ARG A 149 -16.15 4.87 16.90
C ARG A 149 -17.35 4.12 16.31
N GLY A 150 -17.19 2.82 16.07
CA GLY A 150 -18.23 1.97 15.50
C GLY A 150 -18.32 1.99 13.97
N ALA A 151 -17.49 2.81 13.30
CA ALA A 151 -17.36 2.81 11.83
C ALA A 151 -16.23 1.89 11.35
N VAL A 152 -16.17 1.65 10.04
CA VAL A 152 -15.02 1.03 9.35
C VAL A 152 -14.04 2.09 8.84
N SER A 153 -12.76 1.74 8.73
CA SER A 153 -11.73 2.54 8.05
C SER A 153 -11.49 2.02 6.64
N LEU A 154 -10.83 2.81 5.79
CA LEU A 154 -10.42 2.37 4.46
C LEU A 154 -9.63 1.06 4.51
N ASN A 155 -8.70 0.93 5.47
CA ASN A 155 -7.93 -0.31 5.65
C ASN A 155 -8.77 -1.53 6.07
N ASP A 156 -9.98 -1.34 6.62
CA ASP A 156 -10.88 -2.44 6.95
C ASP A 156 -11.72 -2.87 5.72
N CYS A 157 -11.85 -2.00 4.72
CA CYS A 157 -12.61 -2.25 3.49
C CYS A 157 -11.76 -2.82 2.35
N LEU A 158 -10.43 -2.69 2.43
CA LEU A 158 -9.49 -3.16 1.43
C LEU A 158 -8.83 -4.48 1.83
N GLU A 159 -8.59 -5.36 0.85
CA GLU A 159 -7.83 -6.58 1.05
C GLU A 159 -6.34 -6.23 1.23
N LYS A 160 -5.72 -6.81 2.28
CA LYS A 160 -4.34 -6.49 2.66
C LYS A 160 -3.29 -6.96 1.63
N GLY A 161 -3.66 -7.89 0.78
CA GLY A 161 -2.79 -8.50 -0.22
C GLY A 161 -1.77 -9.47 0.38
N LEU A 162 -1.11 -10.24 -0.49
CA LEU A 162 -0.07 -11.18 -0.08
C LEU A 162 1.22 -10.43 0.31
N TYR A 163 1.94 -11.02 1.26
CA TYR A 163 3.32 -10.61 1.52
C TYR A 163 4.22 -11.08 0.36
N LEU A 164 4.38 -10.22 -0.64
CA LEU A 164 5.18 -10.47 -1.84
C LEU A 164 6.67 -10.13 -1.65
N ILE A 165 7.07 -9.69 -0.45
CA ILE A 165 8.47 -9.37 -0.16
C ILE A 165 9.25 -10.68 -0.08
N GLU A 166 10.19 -10.84 -1.00
CA GLU A 166 11.15 -11.94 -0.97
C GLU A 166 12.03 -11.85 0.30
N LEU A 167 12.47 -13.02 0.78
CA LEU A 167 13.37 -13.08 1.92
C LEU A 167 14.70 -12.38 1.60
N ILE A 168 15.07 -11.41 2.44
CA ILE A 168 16.30 -10.61 2.26
C ILE A 168 17.53 -11.51 2.07
N LEU A 169 17.61 -12.62 2.83
CA LEU A 169 18.73 -13.55 2.71
C LEU A 169 18.81 -14.19 1.32
N SER A 170 17.68 -14.64 0.77
CA SER A 170 17.59 -15.23 -0.57
C SER A 170 17.93 -14.21 -1.65
N MET A 171 17.48 -12.95 -1.48
CA MET A 171 17.83 -11.85 -2.38
C MET A 171 19.33 -11.55 -2.34
N LEU A 172 19.94 -11.48 -1.15
CA LEU A 172 21.38 -11.24 -0.99
C LEU A 172 22.24 -12.40 -1.51
N ALA A 173 21.80 -13.64 -1.32
CA ALA A 173 22.47 -14.82 -1.87
C ALA A 173 22.51 -14.76 -3.40
N ARG A 174 21.36 -14.50 -4.04
CA ARG A 174 21.28 -14.30 -5.50
C ARG A 174 22.13 -13.14 -5.98
N PHE A 175 22.11 -12.00 -5.28
CA PHE A 175 22.92 -10.83 -5.62
C PHE A 175 24.43 -11.13 -5.61
N ARG A 176 24.88 -12.08 -4.77
CA ARG A 176 26.28 -12.50 -4.66
C ARG A 176 26.69 -13.61 -5.63
N LEU A 177 25.75 -14.21 -6.39
CA LEU A 177 26.08 -15.33 -7.30
C LEU A 177 26.98 -14.91 -8.46
N HIS A 178 26.93 -13.65 -8.87
CA HIS A 178 27.66 -13.14 -10.02
C HIS A 178 28.76 -12.17 -9.60
N ARG A 179 29.78 -12.04 -10.46
CA ARG A 179 30.96 -11.19 -10.23
C ARG A 179 30.61 -9.70 -10.10
N PHE A 180 29.54 -9.25 -10.75
CA PHE A 180 29.10 -7.86 -10.76
C PHE A 180 27.63 -7.78 -10.35
N GLY A 181 27.32 -6.88 -9.42
CA GLY A 181 25.95 -6.58 -9.00
C GLY A 181 25.60 -5.14 -9.32
N VAL A 182 24.36 -4.91 -9.77
CA VAL A 182 23.82 -3.57 -10.03
C VAL A 182 22.66 -3.33 -9.08
N SER A 183 22.63 -2.16 -8.46
CA SER A 183 21.51 -1.71 -7.64
C SER A 183 21.06 -0.32 -8.10
N ALA A 184 19.76 -0.08 -8.03
CA ALA A 184 19.15 1.20 -8.34
C ALA A 184 17.98 1.45 -7.39
N ASP A 185 17.69 2.72 -7.12
CA ASP A 185 16.52 3.14 -6.34
C ASP A 185 15.51 3.81 -7.28
N ILE A 186 14.25 3.36 -7.21
CA ILE A 186 13.17 3.94 -8.01
C ILE A 186 12.55 5.06 -7.19
N ARG A 187 12.90 6.29 -7.55
CA ARG A 187 12.36 7.49 -6.90
C ARG A 187 10.83 7.53 -7.03
N LYS A 188 10.15 7.68 -5.89
CA LYS A 188 8.68 7.84 -5.82
C LYS A 188 7.89 6.68 -6.47
N ALA A 189 8.40 5.44 -6.41
CA ALA A 189 7.78 4.28 -7.06
C ALA A 189 6.27 4.14 -6.79
N PHE A 190 5.83 4.26 -5.53
CA PHE A 190 4.40 4.15 -5.18
C PHE A 190 3.53 5.28 -5.73
N LEU A 191 4.10 6.45 -6.05
CA LEU A 191 3.38 7.58 -6.63
C LEU A 191 3.27 7.49 -8.16
N LYS A 192 3.82 6.42 -8.76
CA LYS A 192 3.64 6.07 -10.18
C LYS A 192 2.46 5.13 -10.40
N ILE A 193 1.65 4.91 -9.37
CA ILE A 193 0.44 4.11 -9.42
C ILE A 193 -0.73 5.10 -9.37
N SER A 194 -1.56 5.06 -10.40
CA SER A 194 -2.81 5.83 -10.53
C SER A 194 -3.98 4.96 -10.08
N LEU A 195 -5.05 5.58 -9.57
CA LEU A 195 -6.30 4.89 -9.22
C LEU A 195 -7.35 5.14 -10.31
N TYR A 196 -8.29 4.21 -10.48
CA TYR A 196 -9.47 4.46 -11.32
C TYR A 196 -10.33 5.56 -10.69
N GLU A 197 -10.98 6.37 -11.53
CA GLU A 197 -11.82 7.51 -11.10
C GLU A 197 -12.97 7.14 -10.14
N GLN A 198 -13.40 5.88 -10.15
CA GLN A 198 -14.43 5.36 -9.25
C GLN A 198 -13.93 5.09 -7.82
N ASP A 199 -12.61 5.04 -7.60
CA ASP A 199 -11.92 4.67 -6.37
C ASP A 199 -11.23 5.87 -5.68
#